data_AF-A0A673N7W9-F1
#
_entry.id   AF-A0A673N7W9-F1
#
_cell.length_a   1.000
_cell.length_b   1.000
_cell.length_c   1.000
_cell.angle_alpha   90.00
_cell.angle_beta   90.00
_cell.angle_gamma   90.00
#
_symmetry.space_group_name_H-M   'P 1'
#
loop_
_entity.id
_entity.type
_entity.pdbx_description
1 polymer ?
#
loop_
_entity_poly.entity_id
_entity_poly.type
_entity_poly.pdbx_seq_one_letter_code
_entity_poly.pdbx_strand_id
1 'polypeptide(L)'
;ATLHHCLAVLQETQQIPTEEVQLEIYLFNGQKVKVNILTSDQTEDVLEAVASKLDLPDELVGYFSLFLVQERGDGGCTYVRKLQEFELPYVSITSLHSPDYRIVLRKSYWDTSYDSDVMDDRVGLNLLYAQTVSDIERGWILVNKEQHRQLKSLQEKGSKKEFIRLAQTLKYYGYIKFDPCITDFPEKGCHVIVGAGNNELNFHVKLPSDQMKEGSFKVTRMRCWRVTSSVPVANGTANPSSSSKCDVKLELAFEYLMSKDRLQWVTITSPQAIMMSICLQSMVDELMVKKSGGSIKKMQKKRLNGSFQRSDSQQAVKSPPLLDSPDPSREQVVKLSTKLSSVSLRGLSSSNSASDISGNDFHGNYAFEGIGDDDL
;
A
#
# COMPACT_ATOMS: atom_id res chain seq x y z
N ALA A 1 9.14 0.74 -11.96
CA ALA A 1 9.58 -0.49 -12.66
C ALA A 1 10.51 -1.35 -11.80
N THR A 2 11.46 -0.75 -11.07
CA THR A 2 12.49 -1.45 -10.29
C THR A 2 11.93 -2.24 -9.09
N LEU A 3 10.90 -1.73 -8.39
CA LEU A 3 10.23 -2.46 -7.30
C LEU A 3 9.43 -3.68 -7.80
N HIS A 4 8.78 -3.54 -8.97
CA HIS A 4 8.09 -4.65 -9.66
C HIS A 4 9.08 -5.75 -10.04
N HIS A 5 10.29 -5.38 -10.49
CA HIS A 5 11.32 -6.35 -10.84
C HIS A 5 11.88 -7.07 -9.61
N CYS A 6 12.14 -6.36 -8.51
CA CYS A 6 12.62 -6.99 -7.27
C CYS A 6 11.63 -7.99 -6.64
N LEU A 7 10.31 -7.74 -6.72
CA LEU A 7 9.30 -8.66 -6.20
C LEU A 7 9.03 -9.84 -7.16
N ALA A 8 9.07 -9.62 -8.48
CA ALA A 8 9.00 -10.71 -9.46
C ALA A 8 10.20 -11.66 -9.35
N VAL A 9 11.40 -11.14 -9.10
CA VAL A 9 12.61 -11.96 -8.84
C VAL A 9 12.44 -12.81 -7.58
N LEU A 10 11.70 -12.36 -6.57
CA LEU A 10 11.41 -13.14 -5.37
C LEU A 10 10.59 -14.41 -5.68
N GLN A 11 9.74 -14.36 -6.71
CA GLN A 11 8.96 -15.50 -7.20
C GLN A 11 9.84 -16.53 -7.93
N GLU A 12 10.83 -16.09 -8.72
CA GLU A 12 11.79 -17.01 -9.38
C GLU A 12 12.83 -17.59 -8.42
N THR A 13 13.15 -16.90 -7.32
CA THR A 13 14.25 -17.30 -6.43
C THR A 13 13.80 -18.16 -5.25
N GLN A 14 12.52 -18.16 -4.89
CA GLN A 14 11.97 -19.06 -3.87
C GLN A 14 11.05 -20.07 -4.56
N GLN A 15 11.55 -21.29 -4.77
CA GLN A 15 10.71 -22.46 -5.03
C GLN A 15 9.89 -22.74 -3.76
N ILE A 16 8.88 -21.92 -3.48
CA ILE A 16 7.95 -22.14 -2.38
C ILE A 16 7.04 -23.27 -2.84
N PRO A 17 7.05 -24.42 -2.14
CA PRO A 17 6.13 -25.50 -2.48
C PRO A 17 4.70 -25.00 -2.39
N THR A 18 3.89 -25.34 -3.40
CA THR A 18 2.45 -25.09 -3.37
C THR A 18 1.82 -26.02 -2.35
N GLU A 19 1.34 -25.45 -1.25
CA GLU A 19 0.72 -26.18 -0.13
C GLU A 19 -0.58 -25.50 0.28
N GLU A 20 -1.56 -26.29 0.72
CA GLU A 20 -2.79 -25.76 1.32
C GLU A 20 -2.50 -25.23 2.74
N VAL A 21 -2.87 -23.97 2.97
CA VAL A 21 -2.64 -23.27 4.23
C VAL A 21 -3.89 -22.49 4.62
N GLN A 22 -4.04 -22.24 5.92
CA GLN A 22 -5.07 -21.35 6.44
C GLN A 22 -4.48 -19.96 6.68
N LEU A 23 -4.99 -18.95 5.98
CA LEU A 23 -4.59 -17.56 6.15
C LEU A 23 -5.65 -16.77 6.93
N GLU A 24 -5.21 -15.95 7.90
CA GLU A 24 -6.07 -15.06 8.67
C GLU A 24 -6.11 -13.66 8.05
N ILE A 25 -7.31 -13.20 7.70
CA ILE A 25 -7.58 -11.86 7.17
C ILE A 25 -8.41 -11.08 8.20
N TYR A 26 -7.96 -9.88 8.54
CA TYR A 26 -8.53 -9.09 9.62
C TYR A 26 -9.53 -8.04 9.08
N LEU A 27 -10.64 -7.89 9.80
CA LEU A 27 -11.64 -6.86 9.55
C LEU A 27 -11.52 -5.72 10.59
N PHE A 28 -12.07 -4.55 10.27
CA PHE A 28 -12.02 -3.37 11.15
C PHE A 28 -12.86 -3.47 12.43
N ASN A 29 -13.74 -4.46 12.52
CA ASN A 29 -14.47 -4.78 13.76
C ASN A 29 -13.69 -5.75 14.68
N GLY A 30 -12.43 -6.07 14.36
CA GLY A 30 -11.59 -7.01 15.11
C GLY A 30 -11.84 -8.49 14.79
N GLN A 31 -12.82 -8.81 13.94
CA GLN A 31 -13.05 -10.18 13.49
C GLN A 31 -11.94 -10.66 12.55
N LYS A 32 -11.68 -11.96 12.61
CA LYS A 32 -10.73 -12.66 11.73
C LYS A 32 -11.51 -13.58 10.80
N VAL A 33 -11.27 -13.45 9.51
CA VAL A 33 -11.76 -14.34 8.46
C VAL A 33 -10.66 -15.34 8.16
N LYS A 34 -10.95 -16.63 8.35
CA LYS A 34 -10.03 -17.71 8.04
C LYS A 34 -10.39 -18.30 6.69
N VAL A 35 -9.47 -18.20 5.74
CA VAL A 35 -9.61 -18.74 4.39
C VAL A 35 -8.57 -19.82 4.16
N ASN A 36 -8.97 -20.89 3.47
CA ASN A 36 -8.05 -21.93 3.01
C ASN A 36 -7.59 -21.51 1.62
N ILE A 37 -6.28 -21.39 1.44
CA ILE A 37 -5.64 -20.92 0.21
C ILE A 37 -4.43 -21.79 -0.10
N LEU A 38 -3.86 -21.65 -1.29
CA LEU A 38 -2.53 -22.16 -1.60
C LEU A 38 -1.46 -21.13 -1.25
N THR A 39 -0.28 -21.59 -0.86
CA THR A 39 0.91 -20.71 -0.66
C THR A 39 1.29 -19.92 -1.93
N SER A 40 0.88 -20.41 -3.10
CA SER A 40 1.08 -19.80 -4.42
C SER A 40 -0.11 -18.97 -4.93
N ASP A 41 -1.19 -18.82 -4.16
CA ASP A 41 -2.33 -17.98 -4.55
C ASP A 41 -1.93 -16.51 -4.56
N GLN A 42 -2.39 -15.79 -5.59
CA GLN A 42 -2.16 -14.37 -5.77
C GLN A 42 -3.17 -13.53 -4.97
N THR A 43 -2.94 -12.22 -4.93
CA THR A 43 -3.76 -11.30 -4.13
C THR A 43 -5.24 -11.35 -4.49
N GLU A 44 -5.58 -11.47 -5.77
CA GLU A 44 -6.98 -11.57 -6.22
C GLU A 44 -7.61 -12.91 -5.81
N ASP A 45 -6.89 -14.04 -5.94
CA ASP A 45 -7.39 -15.36 -5.50
C ASP A 45 -7.75 -15.35 -4.00
N VAL A 46 -6.87 -14.75 -3.18
CA VAL A 46 -7.12 -14.61 -1.74
C VAL A 46 -8.28 -13.65 -1.46
N LEU A 47 -8.40 -12.55 -2.21
CA LEU A 47 -9.49 -11.60 -2.06
C LEU A 47 -10.84 -12.24 -2.40
N GLU A 48 -10.92 -13.02 -3.47
CA GLU A 48 -12.10 -13.79 -3.86
C GLU A 48 -12.46 -14.84 -2.79
N ALA A 49 -11.47 -15.57 -2.26
CA ALA A 49 -11.70 -16.52 -1.17
C ALA A 49 -12.26 -15.83 0.09
N VAL A 50 -11.80 -14.62 0.41
CA VAL A 50 -12.32 -13.81 1.52
C VAL A 50 -13.74 -13.34 1.25
N ALA A 51 -14.01 -12.83 0.04
CA ALA A 51 -15.34 -12.37 -0.35
C ALA A 51 -16.36 -13.51 -0.29
N SER A 52 -16.01 -14.67 -0.86
CA SER A 52 -16.81 -15.89 -0.79
C SER A 52 -17.09 -16.30 0.66
N LYS A 53 -16.08 -16.23 1.55
CA LYS A 53 -16.24 -16.56 2.96
C LYS A 53 -17.16 -15.59 3.72
N LEU A 54 -17.30 -14.35 3.24
CA LEU A 54 -18.12 -13.30 3.82
C LEU A 54 -19.51 -13.18 3.19
N ASP A 55 -19.81 -13.99 2.17
CA ASP A 55 -20.99 -13.84 1.30
C ASP A 55 -21.08 -12.45 0.64
N LEU A 56 -19.92 -11.84 0.33
CA LEU A 56 -19.88 -10.57 -0.40
C LEU A 56 -20.11 -10.82 -1.89
N PRO A 57 -21.08 -10.14 -2.54
CA PRO A 57 -21.33 -10.30 -3.97
C PRO A 57 -20.10 -10.01 -4.84
N ASP A 58 -19.89 -10.81 -5.90
CA ASP A 58 -18.76 -10.69 -6.84
C ASP A 58 -18.60 -9.26 -7.40
N GLU A 59 -19.73 -8.58 -7.66
CA GLU A 59 -19.70 -7.22 -8.18
C GLU A 59 -19.19 -6.17 -7.19
N LEU A 60 -19.12 -6.50 -5.90
CA LEU A 60 -18.61 -5.64 -4.84
C LEU A 60 -17.16 -5.95 -4.45
N VAL A 61 -16.60 -7.10 -4.87
CA VAL A 61 -15.24 -7.53 -4.51
C VAL A 61 -14.21 -6.46 -4.84
N GLY A 62 -14.30 -5.89 -6.04
CA GLY A 62 -13.34 -4.89 -6.52
C GLY A 62 -13.42 -3.53 -5.84
N TYR A 63 -14.36 -3.31 -4.91
CA TYR A 63 -14.41 -2.12 -4.05
C TYR A 63 -13.50 -2.26 -2.82
N PHE A 64 -12.97 -3.46 -2.57
CA PHE A 64 -12.09 -3.76 -1.47
C PHE A 64 -10.70 -4.15 -1.96
N SER A 65 -9.73 -4.17 -1.06
CA SER A 65 -8.39 -4.69 -1.32
C SER A 65 -7.78 -5.18 -0.01
N LEU A 66 -6.74 -6.01 -0.17
CA LEU A 66 -5.93 -6.49 0.95
C LEU A 66 -4.76 -5.52 1.20
N PHE A 67 -4.55 -5.20 2.47
CA PHE A 67 -3.45 -4.33 2.92
C PHE A 67 -2.61 -5.06 3.95
N LEU A 68 -1.29 -4.95 3.81
CA LEU A 68 -0.36 -5.36 4.85
C LEU A 68 -0.25 -4.21 5.86
N VAL A 69 -0.55 -4.50 7.11
CA VAL A 69 -0.48 -3.56 8.22
C VAL A 69 0.39 -4.10 9.34
N GLN A 70 1.06 -3.21 10.06
CA GLN A 70 1.74 -3.51 11.30
C GLN A 70 0.89 -3.01 12.47
N GLU A 71 0.51 -3.88 13.38
CA GLU A 71 -0.15 -3.52 14.63
C GLU A 71 0.87 -2.88 15.58
N ARG A 72 0.41 -1.86 16.32
CA ARG A 72 1.19 -1.20 17.35
C ARG A 72 0.67 -1.59 18.73
N GLY A 73 1.58 -1.61 19.71
CA GLY A 73 1.24 -1.97 21.09
C GLY A 73 0.24 -1.03 21.78
N ASP A 74 -0.04 0.14 21.19
CA ASP A 74 -1.03 1.12 21.65
C ASP A 74 -2.44 0.90 21.06
N GLY A 75 -2.65 -0.19 20.30
CA GLY A 75 -3.91 -0.48 19.61
C GLY A 75 -4.05 0.21 18.25
N GLY A 76 -3.06 1.02 17.84
CA GLY A 76 -2.97 1.58 16.50
C GLY A 76 -2.52 0.56 15.46
N CYS A 77 -2.59 0.93 14.18
CA CYS A 77 -1.91 0.18 13.12
C CYS A 77 -1.23 1.13 12.13
N THR A 78 -0.17 0.66 11.49
CA THR A 78 0.60 1.36 10.47
C THR A 78 0.39 0.62 9.16
N TYR A 79 -0.09 1.33 8.14
CA TYR A 79 -0.25 0.74 6.80
C TYR A 79 1.10 0.65 6.11
N VAL A 80 1.57 -0.57 5.88
CA VAL A 80 2.85 -0.80 5.20
C VAL A 80 2.67 -0.59 3.71
N ARG A 81 1.65 -1.23 3.11
CA ARG A 81 1.32 -1.13 1.68
C ARG A 81 0.02 -1.88 1.37
N LYS A 82 -0.60 -1.54 0.24
CA LYS A 82 -1.62 -2.37 -0.44
C LYS A 82 -0.93 -3.54 -1.14
N LEU A 83 -1.45 -4.76 -1.00
CA LEU A 83 -0.96 -5.92 -1.74
C LEU A 83 -1.30 -5.77 -3.24
N GLN A 84 -0.31 -5.96 -4.10
CA GLN A 84 -0.47 -5.88 -5.55
C GLN A 84 -0.91 -7.21 -6.14
N GLU A 85 -1.53 -7.19 -7.32
CA GLU A 85 -2.09 -8.36 -8.00
C GLU A 85 -1.08 -9.53 -8.11
N PHE A 86 0.18 -9.23 -8.43
CA PHE A 86 1.25 -10.23 -8.59
C PHE A 86 1.80 -10.80 -7.27
N GLU A 87 1.42 -10.23 -6.12
CA GLU A 87 1.96 -10.67 -4.84
C GLU A 87 1.25 -11.92 -4.34
N LEU A 88 2.00 -12.74 -3.60
CA LEU A 88 1.49 -13.90 -2.86
C LEU A 88 1.23 -13.46 -1.41
N PRO A 89 -0.02 -13.28 -0.96
CA PRO A 89 -0.31 -12.75 0.37
C PRO A 89 0.28 -13.59 1.50
N TYR A 90 0.25 -14.91 1.37
CA TYR A 90 0.86 -15.84 2.33
C TYR A 90 2.36 -15.59 2.52
N VAL A 91 3.11 -15.47 1.41
CA VAL A 91 4.55 -15.21 1.44
C VAL A 91 4.84 -13.80 1.97
N SER A 92 4.02 -12.84 1.58
CA SER A 92 4.16 -11.43 1.96
C SER A 92 4.12 -11.22 3.47
N ILE A 93 3.26 -11.96 4.18
CA ILE A 93 3.16 -11.87 5.64
C ILE A 93 4.19 -12.78 6.34
N THR A 94 4.38 -14.02 5.87
CA THR A 94 5.26 -14.99 6.55
C THR A 94 6.74 -14.62 6.47
N SER A 95 7.18 -14.00 5.37
CA SER A 95 8.56 -13.53 5.19
C SER A 95 8.98 -12.45 6.19
N LEU A 96 8.03 -11.78 6.87
CA LEU A 96 8.33 -10.76 7.87
C LEU A 96 8.71 -11.35 9.23
N HIS A 97 8.44 -12.64 9.48
CA HIS A 97 8.78 -13.36 10.71
C HIS A 97 8.39 -12.61 12.01
N SER A 98 7.28 -11.88 11.99
CA SER A 98 6.78 -11.13 13.15
C SER A 98 5.26 -11.26 13.25
N PRO A 99 4.72 -11.51 14.46
CA PRO A 99 3.28 -11.60 14.69
C PRO A 99 2.58 -10.23 14.65
N ASP A 100 3.34 -9.14 14.62
CA ASP A 100 2.80 -7.77 14.61
C ASP A 100 2.21 -7.41 13.24
N TYR A 101 2.55 -8.16 12.19
CA TYR A 101 2.02 -7.94 10.86
C TYR A 101 0.75 -8.71 10.62
N ARG A 102 -0.21 -8.06 9.96
CA ARG A 102 -1.52 -8.61 9.62
C ARG A 102 -1.92 -8.19 8.21
N ILE A 103 -2.74 -9.00 7.57
CA ILE A 103 -3.43 -8.61 6.34
C ILE A 103 -4.85 -8.18 6.70
N VAL A 104 -5.26 -6.99 6.26
CA VAL A 104 -6.60 -6.44 6.50
C VAL A 104 -7.36 -6.26 5.19
N LEU A 105 -8.68 -6.48 5.24
CA LEU A 105 -9.59 -6.11 4.17
C LEU A 105 -10.08 -4.67 4.39
N ARG A 106 -9.87 -3.77 3.42
CA ARG A 106 -10.34 -2.37 3.48
C ARG A 106 -10.97 -1.95 2.16
N LYS A 107 -11.92 -1.01 2.19
CA LYS A 107 -12.37 -0.28 0.99
C LYS A 107 -11.17 0.33 0.28
N SER A 108 -11.16 0.28 -1.06
CA SER A 108 -9.99 0.62 -1.89
C SER A 108 -10.27 1.68 -2.97
N TYR A 109 -11.31 2.47 -2.78
CA TYR A 109 -11.71 3.60 -3.63
C TYR A 109 -11.74 4.91 -2.84
N TRP A 110 -11.61 6.03 -3.54
CA TRP A 110 -11.44 7.36 -2.95
C TRP A 110 -12.73 8.19 -2.97
N ASP A 111 -13.50 8.14 -4.04
CA ASP A 111 -14.75 8.88 -4.11
C ASP A 111 -15.88 8.22 -3.34
N THR A 112 -16.43 9.00 -2.42
CA THR A 112 -17.57 8.66 -1.58
C THR A 112 -18.86 8.36 -2.34
N SER A 113 -18.98 8.77 -3.61
CA SER A 113 -20.14 8.44 -4.44
C SER A 113 -20.34 6.92 -4.57
N TYR A 114 -19.24 6.17 -4.64
CA TYR A 114 -19.19 4.71 -4.68
C TYR A 114 -19.65 4.03 -3.38
N ASP A 115 -19.72 4.77 -2.26
CA ASP A 115 -20.27 4.20 -1.03
C ASP A 115 -21.73 3.78 -1.22
N SER A 116 -22.49 4.47 -2.10
CA SER A 116 -23.89 4.14 -2.34
C SER A 116 -24.04 2.73 -2.91
N ASP A 117 -23.19 2.35 -3.87
CA ASP A 117 -23.17 1.02 -4.47
C ASP A 117 -22.87 -0.06 -3.41
N VAL A 118 -21.92 0.22 -2.51
CA VAL A 118 -21.51 -0.72 -1.45
C VAL A 118 -22.55 -0.82 -0.34
N MET A 119 -23.26 0.27 -0.01
CA MET A 119 -24.28 0.32 1.04
C MET A 119 -25.62 -0.33 0.67
N ASP A 120 -25.83 -0.64 -0.61
CA ASP A 120 -27.07 -1.29 -1.07
C ASP A 120 -27.04 -2.82 -0.83
N ASP A 121 -25.85 -3.39 -0.60
CA ASP A 121 -25.69 -4.75 -0.08
C ASP A 121 -25.50 -4.77 1.45
N ARG A 122 -26.00 -5.83 2.11
CA ARG A 122 -25.90 -5.97 3.57
C ARG A 122 -24.47 -6.20 4.05
N VAL A 123 -23.69 -7.03 3.35
CA VAL A 123 -22.30 -7.35 3.73
C VAL A 123 -21.42 -6.12 3.46
N GLY A 124 -21.55 -5.51 2.28
CA GLY A 124 -20.89 -4.25 1.93
C GLY A 124 -21.16 -3.14 2.94
N LEU A 125 -22.44 -2.92 3.32
CA LEU A 125 -22.84 -1.97 4.35
C LEU A 125 -22.15 -2.26 5.70
N ASN A 126 -22.07 -3.53 6.11
CA ASN A 126 -21.44 -3.91 7.37
C ASN A 126 -19.93 -3.66 7.36
N LEU A 127 -19.24 -3.96 6.26
CA LEU A 127 -17.81 -3.74 6.10
C LEU A 127 -17.49 -2.24 6.13
N LEU A 128 -18.24 -1.43 5.36
CA LEU A 128 -18.05 0.02 5.32
C LEU A 128 -18.37 0.67 6.67
N TYR A 129 -19.43 0.21 7.35
CA TYR A 129 -19.79 0.66 8.69
C TYR A 129 -18.68 0.35 9.70
N ALA A 130 -18.19 -0.89 9.74
CA ALA A 130 -17.12 -1.30 10.66
C ALA A 130 -15.84 -0.49 10.47
N GLN A 131 -15.46 -0.26 9.21
CA GLN A 131 -14.33 0.61 8.88
C GLN A 131 -14.55 2.05 9.36
N THR A 132 -15.73 2.61 9.10
CA THR A 132 -16.06 4.00 9.47
C THR A 132 -16.03 4.21 10.99
N VAL A 133 -16.57 3.27 11.76
CA VAL A 133 -16.49 3.29 13.23
C VAL A 133 -15.04 3.29 13.68
N SER A 134 -14.21 2.38 13.15
CA SER A 134 -12.79 2.31 13.51
C SER A 134 -12.02 3.57 13.13
N ASP A 135 -12.27 4.15 11.95
CA ASP A 135 -11.63 5.39 11.50
C ASP A 135 -12.02 6.59 12.41
N ILE A 136 -13.23 6.62 12.96
CA ILE A 136 -13.65 7.62 13.96
C ILE A 136 -12.97 7.39 15.32
N GLU A 137 -12.98 6.16 15.82
CA GLU A 137 -12.37 5.80 17.12
C GLU A 137 -10.85 6.07 17.14
N ARG A 138 -10.18 5.91 16.00
CA ARG A 138 -8.75 6.21 15.80
C ARG A 138 -8.46 7.70 15.59
N GLY A 139 -9.48 8.56 15.51
CA GLY A 139 -9.32 9.98 15.22
C GLY A 139 -8.77 10.26 13.81
N TRP A 140 -9.05 9.38 12.85
CA TRP A 140 -8.76 9.62 11.42
C TRP A 140 -9.82 10.54 10.84
N ILE A 141 -11.09 10.27 11.18
CA ILE A 141 -12.22 11.15 10.88
C ILE A 141 -12.38 12.11 12.05
N LEU A 142 -12.40 13.42 11.79
CA LEU A 142 -12.58 14.41 12.84
C LEU A 142 -14.06 14.63 13.13
N VAL A 143 -14.40 14.52 14.42
CA VAL A 143 -15.77 14.59 14.92
C VAL A 143 -15.84 15.58 16.07
N ASN A 144 -16.79 16.52 16.04
CA ASN A 144 -17.05 17.39 17.17
C ASN A 144 -17.99 16.72 18.19
N LYS A 145 -18.19 17.36 19.37
CA LYS A 145 -18.99 16.78 20.46
C LYS A 145 -20.44 16.47 20.06
N GLU A 146 -21.06 17.33 19.26
CA GLU A 146 -22.45 17.16 18.83
C GLU A 146 -22.58 16.03 17.81
N GLN A 147 -21.70 16.02 16.79
CA GLN A 147 -21.62 14.95 15.80
C GLN A 147 -21.36 13.60 16.46
N HIS A 148 -20.48 13.54 17.46
CA HIS A 148 -20.20 12.32 18.21
C HIS A 148 -21.45 11.81 18.95
N ARG A 149 -22.26 12.71 19.53
CA ARG A 149 -23.53 12.34 20.17
C ARG A 149 -24.53 11.77 19.16
N GLN A 150 -24.62 12.37 17.98
CA GLN A 150 -25.51 11.90 16.90
C GLN A 150 -25.08 10.53 16.38
N LEU A 151 -23.80 10.34 16.08
CA LEU A 151 -23.23 9.06 15.66
C LEU A 151 -23.47 7.96 16.68
N LYS A 152 -23.27 8.25 17.98
CA LYS A 152 -23.55 7.31 19.06
C LYS A 152 -25.03 6.91 19.10
N SER A 153 -25.95 7.86 18.94
CA SER A 153 -27.39 7.56 18.87
C SER A 153 -27.74 6.68 17.66
N LEU A 154 -27.12 6.92 16.50
CA LEU A 154 -27.33 6.10 15.30
C LEU A 154 -26.77 4.67 15.49
N GLN A 155 -25.62 4.53 16.14
CA GLN A 155 -25.02 3.26 16.50
C GLN A 155 -25.90 2.46 17.46
N GLU A 156 -26.45 3.10 18.50
CA GLU A 156 -27.39 2.47 19.45
C GLU A 156 -28.69 2.00 18.78
N LYS A 157 -29.16 2.72 17.75
CA LYS A 157 -30.34 2.35 16.95
C LYS A 157 -30.06 1.28 15.88
N GLY A 158 -28.78 0.97 15.62
CA GLY A 158 -28.40 0.09 14.51
C GLY A 158 -28.58 0.71 13.11
N SER A 159 -28.73 2.03 13.02
CA SER A 159 -28.95 2.79 11.78
C SER A 159 -27.65 3.00 11.00
N LYS A 160 -27.10 1.90 10.45
CA LYS A 160 -25.77 1.89 9.80
C LYS A 160 -25.69 2.79 8.57
N LYS A 161 -26.74 2.82 7.73
CA LYS A 161 -26.75 3.62 6.50
C LYS A 161 -26.73 5.12 6.85
N GLU A 162 -27.58 5.54 7.78
CA GLU A 162 -27.62 6.91 8.28
C GLU A 162 -26.33 7.31 9.00
N PHE A 163 -25.71 6.38 9.75
CA PHE A 163 -24.40 6.60 10.38
C PHE A 163 -23.34 6.93 9.33
N ILE A 164 -23.23 6.13 8.26
CA ILE A 164 -22.27 6.37 7.18
C ILE A 164 -22.61 7.66 6.45
N ARG A 165 -23.89 7.95 6.17
CA ARG A 165 -24.32 9.22 5.54
C ARG A 165 -23.91 10.44 6.37
N LEU A 166 -24.04 10.38 7.70
CA LEU A 166 -23.52 11.44 8.57
C LEU A 166 -21.99 11.50 8.51
N ALA A 167 -21.31 10.36 8.57
CA ALA A 167 -19.85 10.28 8.52
C ALA A 167 -19.27 10.85 7.21
N GLN A 168 -19.94 10.66 6.07
CA GLN A 168 -19.56 11.24 4.78
C GLN A 168 -19.45 12.77 4.79
N THR A 169 -20.14 13.45 5.71
CA THR A 169 -20.09 14.91 5.87
C THR A 169 -18.93 15.39 6.75
N LEU A 170 -18.22 14.46 7.40
CA LEU A 170 -17.17 14.77 8.39
C LEU A 170 -15.81 14.98 7.72
N LYS A 171 -14.98 15.80 8.36
CA LYS A 171 -13.63 16.11 7.85
C LYS A 171 -12.78 14.83 7.86
N TYR A 172 -12.12 14.59 6.73
CA TYR A 172 -11.27 13.43 6.46
C TYR A 172 -11.99 12.07 6.35
N TYR A 173 -13.31 12.04 6.18
CA TYR A 173 -13.97 10.81 5.74
C TYR A 173 -13.36 10.29 4.43
N GLY A 174 -13.02 9.01 4.40
CA GLY A 174 -12.38 8.36 3.25
C GLY A 174 -10.86 8.58 3.15
N TYR A 175 -10.22 9.29 4.08
CA TYR A 175 -8.78 9.47 4.06
C TYR A 175 -8.05 8.27 4.69
N ILE A 176 -6.83 8.01 4.22
CA ILE A 176 -5.84 7.18 4.90
C ILE A 176 -4.85 8.11 5.59
N LYS A 177 -4.71 7.97 6.91
CA LYS A 177 -3.79 8.76 7.73
C LYS A 177 -2.49 8.00 7.97
N PHE A 178 -1.37 8.70 7.85
CA PHE A 178 -0.04 8.16 8.03
C PHE A 178 0.52 8.55 9.40
N ASP A 179 1.56 7.83 9.81
CA ASP A 179 2.28 8.11 11.04
C ASP A 179 2.98 9.46 11.00
N PRO A 180 3.17 10.10 12.16
CA PRO A 180 3.97 11.31 12.26
C PRO A 180 5.34 11.10 11.61
N CYS A 181 5.70 12.01 10.72
CA CYS A 181 6.91 11.94 9.92
C CYS A 181 7.49 13.34 9.70
N ILE A 182 8.46 13.47 8.80
CA ILE A 182 9.20 14.73 8.57
C ILE A 182 8.98 15.20 7.13
N THR A 183 8.88 16.51 6.92
CA THR A 183 8.85 17.11 5.59
C THR A 183 9.80 18.30 5.47
N ASP A 184 10.12 18.68 4.25
CA ASP A 184 10.84 19.91 3.93
C ASP A 184 9.95 21.14 3.68
N PHE A 185 8.63 21.00 3.87
CA PHE A 185 7.65 22.05 3.65
C PHE A 185 6.84 22.40 4.92
N PRO A 186 6.61 23.69 5.23
CA PRO A 186 7.09 24.87 4.51
C PRO A 186 8.58 25.16 4.73
N GLU A 187 9.18 24.52 5.74
CA GLU A 187 10.60 24.64 6.09
C GLU A 187 11.19 23.25 6.36
N LYS A 188 12.51 23.11 6.20
CA LYS A 188 13.20 21.84 6.39
C LYS A 188 13.07 21.29 7.80
N GLY A 189 12.69 20.02 7.92
CA GLY A 189 12.66 19.31 9.20
C GLY A 189 11.36 19.49 9.98
N CYS A 190 10.30 20.04 9.37
CA CYS A 190 9.02 20.16 10.04
C CYS A 190 8.41 18.78 10.31
N HIS A 191 7.86 18.60 11.51
CA HIS A 191 7.04 17.43 11.81
C HIS A 191 5.70 17.56 11.10
N VAL A 192 5.24 16.48 10.49
CA VAL A 192 3.99 16.46 9.75
C VAL A 192 3.22 15.16 9.98
N ILE A 193 1.90 15.28 10.01
CA ILE A 193 1.00 14.14 9.82
C ILE A 193 0.38 14.30 8.44
N VAL A 194 0.53 13.28 7.61
CA VAL A 194 0.00 13.27 6.24
C VAL A 194 -1.29 12.46 6.20
N GLY A 195 -2.29 12.95 5.47
CA GLY A 195 -3.47 12.20 5.09
C GLY A 195 -3.61 12.17 3.56
N ALA A 196 -3.93 11.01 2.99
CA ALA A 196 -4.26 10.89 1.56
C ALA A 196 -5.76 10.63 1.40
N GLY A 197 -6.43 11.38 0.55
CA GLY A 197 -7.86 11.24 0.28
C GLY A 197 -8.40 12.43 -0.50
N ASN A 198 -9.62 12.34 -1.03
CA ASN A 198 -10.27 13.45 -1.75
C ASN A 198 -9.40 14.11 -2.83
N ASN A 199 -8.63 13.29 -3.56
CA ASN A 199 -7.70 13.73 -4.61
C ASN A 199 -6.62 14.72 -4.11
N GLU A 200 -6.16 14.57 -2.86
CA GLU A 200 -5.11 15.39 -2.27
C GLU A 200 -4.23 14.61 -1.28
N LEU A 201 -3.03 15.15 -1.04
CA LEU A 201 -2.31 14.93 0.21
C LEU A 201 -2.55 16.12 1.13
N ASN A 202 -3.14 15.87 2.28
CA ASN A 202 -3.35 16.84 3.34
C ASN A 202 -2.22 16.75 4.37
N PHE A 203 -1.63 17.88 4.72
CA PHE A 203 -0.50 18.00 5.63
C PHE A 203 -0.96 18.74 6.88
N HIS A 204 -0.79 18.12 8.06
CA HIS A 204 -0.85 18.82 9.35
C HIS A 204 0.57 19.04 9.84
N VAL A 205 1.11 20.20 9.51
CA VAL A 205 2.49 20.55 9.80
C VAL A 205 2.57 21.24 11.16
N LYS A 206 3.45 20.73 12.01
CA LYS A 206 3.84 21.37 13.25
C LYS A 206 5.07 22.24 13.00
N LEU A 207 4.89 23.55 13.06
CA LEU A 207 5.97 24.52 12.89
C LEU A 207 6.90 24.55 14.12
N PRO A 208 8.13 25.06 13.98
CA PRO A 208 9.05 25.28 15.11
C PRO A 208 8.47 26.17 16.22
N SER A 209 7.51 27.03 15.89
CA SER A 209 6.77 27.88 16.83
C SER A 209 5.68 27.14 17.63
N ASP A 210 5.62 25.81 17.53
CA ASP A 210 4.59 24.94 18.12
C ASP A 210 3.17 25.16 17.54
N GLN A 211 3.05 25.98 16.49
CA GLN A 211 1.79 26.21 15.79
C GLN A 211 1.52 25.08 14.77
N MET A 212 0.29 24.59 14.76
CA MET A 212 -0.19 23.67 13.74
C MET A 212 -0.73 24.43 12.54
N LYS A 213 -0.24 24.11 11.35
CA LYS A 213 -0.77 24.59 10.07
C LYS A 213 -1.25 23.43 9.21
N GLU A 214 -2.30 23.68 8.45
CA GLU A 214 -2.83 22.73 7.48
C GLU A 214 -2.49 23.19 6.06
N GLY A 215 -2.03 22.26 5.22
CA GLY A 215 -1.79 22.45 3.79
C GLY A 215 -2.45 21.33 2.98
N SER A 216 -2.97 21.64 1.81
CA SER A 216 -3.54 20.65 0.87
C SER A 216 -2.78 20.71 -0.45
N PHE A 217 -2.30 19.54 -0.89
CA PHE A 217 -1.65 19.35 -2.17
C PHE A 217 -2.55 18.51 -3.07
N LYS A 218 -3.30 19.18 -3.96
CA LYS A 218 -4.14 18.51 -4.97
C LYS A 218 -3.33 17.61 -5.90
N VAL A 219 -3.77 16.38 -6.08
CA VAL A 219 -3.13 15.40 -6.97
C VAL A 219 -3.03 15.94 -8.40
N THR A 220 -4.05 16.63 -8.90
CA THR A 220 -4.04 17.22 -10.25
C THR A 220 -2.93 18.24 -10.48
N ARG A 221 -2.39 18.86 -9.42
CA ARG A 221 -1.30 19.85 -9.48
C ARG A 221 0.09 19.24 -9.27
N MET A 222 0.18 17.92 -9.05
CA MET A 222 1.45 17.20 -8.97
C MET A 222 1.88 16.81 -10.38
N ARG A 223 3.04 17.24 -10.86
CA ARG A 223 3.54 16.84 -12.19
C ARG A 223 4.01 15.40 -12.20
N CYS A 224 4.76 15.03 -11.17
CA CYS A 224 5.29 13.68 -10.98
C CYS A 224 5.69 13.47 -9.52
N TRP A 225 5.98 12.23 -9.15
CA TRP A 225 6.59 11.90 -7.87
C TRP A 225 7.59 10.75 -7.99
N ARG A 226 8.42 10.60 -6.96
CA ARG A 226 9.42 9.54 -6.84
C ARG A 226 9.52 9.06 -5.40
N VAL A 227 9.83 7.78 -5.24
CA VAL A 227 10.17 7.20 -3.95
C VAL A 227 11.66 6.88 -3.95
N THR A 228 12.39 7.40 -2.98
CA THR A 228 13.83 7.16 -2.83
C THR A 228 14.09 6.40 -1.53
N SER A 229 15.12 5.56 -1.58
CA SER A 229 15.61 4.77 -0.46
C SER A 229 17.09 5.06 -0.30
N SER A 230 17.52 5.41 0.92
CA SER A 230 18.93 5.58 1.24
C SER A 230 19.29 4.75 2.45
N VAL A 231 20.42 4.02 2.35
CA VAL A 231 21.02 3.32 3.47
C VAL A 231 21.98 4.30 4.16
N PRO A 232 21.89 4.51 5.48
CA PRO A 232 22.85 5.33 6.20
C PRO A 232 24.24 4.71 6.03
N VAL A 233 25.17 5.45 5.43
CA VAL A 233 26.57 5.05 5.36
C VAL A 233 27.13 5.18 6.78
N ALA A 234 27.38 4.06 7.44
CA ALA A 234 28.01 4.05 8.75
C ALA A 234 29.42 4.64 8.63
N ASN A 235 29.60 5.91 9.03
CA ASN A 235 30.91 6.51 9.16
C ASN A 235 31.65 5.87 10.35
N GLY A 236 32.56 4.94 10.08
CA GLY A 236 33.70 4.59 10.93
C GLY A 236 33.42 3.89 12.28
N THR A 237 34.09 2.74 12.47
CA THR A 237 34.33 2.05 13.76
C THR A 237 33.12 1.44 14.51
N ALA A 238 32.33 0.60 13.86
CA ALA A 238 31.38 -0.27 14.58
C ALA A 238 31.77 -1.75 14.42
N ASN A 239 31.94 -2.44 15.55
CA ASN A 239 32.20 -3.88 15.65
C ASN A 239 31.17 -4.70 14.86
N PRO A 240 31.57 -5.76 14.13
CA PRO A 240 30.69 -6.54 13.25
C PRO A 240 29.72 -7.50 13.99
N SER A 241 29.46 -7.29 15.28
CA SER A 241 28.71 -8.23 16.14
C SER A 241 27.35 -7.73 16.64
N SER A 242 26.80 -6.64 16.10
CA SER A 242 25.41 -6.26 16.38
C SER A 242 24.55 -6.38 15.13
N SER A 243 23.54 -7.24 15.17
CA SER A 243 22.47 -7.36 14.19
C SER A 243 21.53 -6.14 14.27
N SER A 244 22.09 -4.94 14.19
CA SER A 244 21.32 -3.71 14.12
C SER A 244 20.59 -3.69 12.78
N LYS A 245 19.25 -3.62 12.83
CA LYS A 245 18.42 -3.41 11.65
C LYS A 245 18.99 -2.21 10.89
N CYS A 246 19.33 -2.41 9.62
CA CYS A 246 19.76 -1.31 8.77
C CYS A 246 18.56 -0.40 8.58
N ASP A 247 18.53 0.76 9.24
CA ASP A 247 17.41 1.70 9.13
C ASP A 247 17.43 2.36 7.75
N VAL A 248 16.67 1.77 6.84
CA VAL A 248 16.46 2.31 5.50
C VAL A 248 15.64 3.58 5.62
N LYS A 249 16.22 4.72 5.22
CA LYS A 249 15.49 5.98 5.12
C LYS A 249 14.72 6.00 3.81
N LEU A 250 13.39 6.05 3.91
CA LEU A 250 12.48 6.18 2.77
C LEU A 250 11.95 7.61 2.66
N GLU A 251 11.87 8.10 1.42
CA GLU A 251 11.35 9.42 1.11
C GLU A 251 10.38 9.35 -0.08
N LEU A 252 9.28 10.10 0.01
CA LEU A 252 8.41 10.42 -1.11
C LEU A 252 8.65 11.89 -1.46
N ALA A 253 9.07 12.16 -2.70
CA ALA A 253 9.17 13.52 -3.21
C ALA A 253 8.19 13.70 -4.37
N PHE A 254 7.42 14.79 -4.38
CA PHE A 254 6.53 15.15 -5.49
C PHE A 254 6.78 16.57 -5.94
N GLU A 255 6.64 16.80 -7.24
CA GLU A 255 6.82 18.11 -7.84
C GLU A 255 5.46 18.78 -8.03
N TYR A 256 5.28 19.91 -7.34
CA TYR A 256 3.99 20.56 -7.19
C TYR A 256 3.96 21.91 -7.89
N LEU A 257 2.89 22.18 -8.64
CA LEU A 257 2.63 23.49 -9.24
C LEU A 257 2.11 24.44 -8.15
N MET A 258 3.00 25.27 -7.61
CA MET A 258 2.72 26.19 -6.50
C MET A 258 1.94 27.43 -6.96
N SER A 259 2.17 27.88 -8.19
CA SER A 259 1.48 28.96 -8.89
C SER A 259 1.79 28.84 -10.38
N LYS A 260 1.22 29.70 -11.23
CA LYS A 260 1.54 29.76 -12.67
C LYS A 260 3.05 29.70 -12.89
N ASP A 261 3.48 28.73 -13.69
CA ASP A 261 4.87 28.46 -14.07
C ASP A 261 5.88 28.25 -12.92
N ARG A 262 5.40 28.03 -11.68
CA ARG A 262 6.25 27.80 -10.51
C ARG A 262 6.06 26.40 -9.95
N LEU A 263 6.92 25.48 -10.39
CA LEU A 263 7.03 24.13 -9.85
C LEU A 263 8.01 24.08 -8.67
N GLN A 264 7.67 23.33 -7.64
CA GLN A 264 8.53 23.12 -6.47
C GLN A 264 8.46 21.66 -6.01
N TRP A 265 9.60 21.07 -5.68
CA TRP A 265 9.65 19.77 -5.03
C TRP A 265 9.31 19.88 -3.55
N VAL A 266 8.43 18.99 -3.08
CA VAL A 266 8.11 18.78 -1.67
C VAL A 266 8.47 17.35 -1.32
N THR A 267 9.20 17.17 -0.24
CA THR A 267 9.72 15.88 0.22
C THR A 267 9.12 15.51 1.58
N ILE A 268 8.67 14.27 1.70
CA ILE A 268 8.25 13.63 2.94
C ILE A 268 9.24 12.50 3.23
N THR A 269 9.94 12.57 4.37
CA THR A 269 10.71 11.45 4.90
C THR A 269 9.80 10.62 5.80
N SER A 270 9.45 9.41 5.39
CA SER A 270 8.57 8.51 6.13
C SER A 270 8.84 7.05 5.78
N PRO A 271 8.83 6.12 6.76
CA PRO A 271 8.81 4.68 6.48
C PRO A 271 7.64 4.25 5.59
N GLN A 272 6.56 5.05 5.53
CA GLN A 272 5.37 4.79 4.73
C GLN A 272 5.38 5.49 3.35
N ALA A 273 6.54 5.98 2.88
CA ALA A 273 6.65 6.66 1.58
C ALA A 273 6.09 5.82 0.40
N ILE A 274 6.30 4.50 0.43
CA ILE A 274 5.76 3.58 -0.57
C ILE A 274 4.22 3.58 -0.53
N MET A 275 3.63 3.47 0.66
CA MET A 275 2.16 3.49 0.81
C MET A 275 1.56 4.83 0.38
N MET A 276 2.23 5.95 0.67
CA MET A 276 1.82 7.26 0.17
C MET A 276 1.85 7.32 -1.37
N SER A 277 2.91 6.79 -2.00
CA SER A 277 3.00 6.68 -3.47
C SER A 277 1.88 5.82 -4.06
N ILE A 278 1.55 4.68 -3.42
CA ILE A 278 0.43 3.83 -3.82
C ILE A 278 -0.90 4.59 -3.75
N CYS A 279 -1.09 5.43 -2.71
CA CYS A 279 -2.30 6.25 -2.60
C CYS A 279 -2.37 7.30 -3.71
N LEU A 280 -1.27 7.97 -4.03
CA LEU A 280 -1.20 8.92 -5.16
C LEU A 280 -1.56 8.25 -6.48
N GLN A 281 -0.91 7.13 -6.80
CA GLN A 281 -1.20 6.38 -8.02
C GLN A 281 -2.68 5.97 -8.09
N SER A 282 -3.22 5.45 -6.99
CA SER A 282 -4.62 5.01 -6.95
C SER A 282 -5.62 6.16 -7.11
N MET A 283 -5.33 7.35 -6.58
CA MET A 283 -6.17 8.55 -6.82
C MET A 283 -6.10 8.99 -8.27
N VAL A 284 -4.91 8.98 -8.88
CA VAL A 284 -4.73 9.30 -10.32
C VAL A 284 -5.50 8.32 -11.19
N ASP A 285 -5.38 7.02 -10.95
CA ASP A 285 -6.08 5.99 -11.73
C ASP A 285 -7.60 6.19 -11.69
N GLU A 286 -8.16 6.49 -10.51
CA GLU A 286 -9.59 6.76 -10.35
C GLU A 286 -10.03 8.03 -11.09
N LEU A 287 -9.24 9.11 -11.02
CA LEU A 287 -9.49 10.35 -11.77
C LEU A 287 -9.49 10.12 -13.28
N MET A 288 -8.53 9.37 -13.80
CA MET A 288 -8.41 9.07 -15.23
C MET A 288 -9.58 8.22 -15.74
N VAL A 289 -10.06 7.28 -14.92
CA VAL A 289 -11.24 6.46 -15.24
C VAL A 289 -12.49 7.32 -15.32
N LYS A 290 -12.69 8.23 -14.37
CA LYS A 290 -13.82 9.16 -14.39
C LYS A 290 -13.80 10.11 -15.56
N LYS A 291 -12.64 10.70 -15.87
CA LYS A 291 -12.45 11.59 -17.03
C LYS A 291 -12.81 10.88 -18.34
N SER A 292 -12.60 9.56 -18.41
CA SER A 292 -12.93 8.72 -19.56
C SER A 292 -14.41 8.23 -19.58
N GLY A 293 -15.27 8.71 -18.67
CA GLY A 293 -16.64 8.22 -18.51
C GLY A 293 -16.73 6.75 -18.07
N GLY A 294 -15.66 6.22 -17.48
CA GLY A 294 -15.58 4.87 -16.95
C GLY A 294 -16.24 4.76 -15.57
N SER A 295 -16.74 3.56 -15.26
CA SER A 295 -17.13 3.19 -13.90
C SER A 295 -15.98 2.44 -13.23
N ILE A 296 -15.93 2.42 -11.90
CA ILE A 296 -15.05 1.55 -11.12
C ILE A 296 -15.18 0.08 -11.56
N LYS A 297 -16.36 -0.37 -12.01
CA LYS A 297 -16.59 -1.70 -12.59
C LYS A 297 -15.71 -1.99 -13.83
N LYS A 298 -15.31 -0.96 -14.60
CA LYS A 298 -14.38 -1.09 -15.74
C LYS A 298 -12.91 -1.15 -15.30
N MET A 299 -12.52 -0.45 -14.23
CA MET A 299 -11.20 -0.65 -13.62
C MET A 299 -11.03 -2.10 -13.16
N GLN A 300 -12.09 -2.66 -12.56
CA GLN A 300 -12.12 -4.02 -12.05
C GLN A 300 -12.13 -5.06 -13.18
N LYS A 301 -12.95 -4.90 -14.24
CA LYS A 301 -12.95 -5.82 -15.39
C LYS A 301 -11.62 -5.91 -16.13
N LYS A 302 -10.84 -4.82 -16.16
CA LYS A 302 -9.48 -4.86 -16.74
C LYS A 302 -8.53 -5.72 -15.89
N ARG A 303 -8.77 -5.81 -14.57
CA ARG A 303 -8.07 -6.75 -13.66
C ARG A 303 -8.50 -8.19 -13.90
N LEU A 304 -9.81 -8.46 -13.98
CA LEU A 304 -10.36 -9.81 -14.23
C LEU A 304 -9.93 -10.41 -15.58
N ASN A 305 -9.88 -9.62 -16.65
CA ASN A 305 -9.49 -10.11 -17.98
C ASN A 305 -7.97 -10.31 -18.16
N GLY A 306 -7.17 -9.90 -17.17
CA GLY A 306 -5.73 -10.14 -17.11
C GLY A 306 -5.35 -11.45 -16.42
N SER A 307 -6.31 -12.21 -15.88
CA SER A 307 -6.03 -13.52 -15.31
C SER A 307 -5.53 -14.44 -16.42
N PHE A 308 -4.29 -14.91 -16.28
CA PHE A 308 -3.87 -16.08 -17.02
C PHE A 308 -4.82 -17.21 -16.58
N GLN A 309 -5.70 -17.63 -17.50
CA GLN A 309 -6.49 -18.83 -17.30
C GLN A 309 -5.58 -19.91 -16.75
N ARG A 310 -6.00 -20.56 -15.65
CA ARG A 310 -5.37 -21.80 -15.15
C ARG A 310 -5.24 -22.73 -16.35
N SER A 311 -4.03 -22.84 -16.89
CA SER A 311 -3.73 -23.94 -17.80
C SER A 311 -3.79 -25.19 -16.96
N ASP A 312 -4.79 -26.04 -17.20
CA ASP A 312 -4.95 -27.40 -16.66
C ASP A 312 -3.81 -28.36 -17.09
N SER A 313 -2.62 -27.84 -17.33
CA SER A 313 -1.45 -28.54 -17.85
C SER A 313 -0.31 -28.49 -16.84
N GLN A 314 -0.58 -28.90 -15.59
CA GLN A 314 0.48 -29.36 -14.68
C GLN A 314 0.33 -30.87 -14.47
N GLN A 315 0.55 -31.62 -15.55
CA GLN A 315 0.96 -33.01 -15.39
C GLN A 315 2.37 -33.03 -14.79
N ALA A 316 2.51 -33.74 -13.67
CA ALA A 316 3.78 -34.05 -13.04
C ALA A 316 4.81 -34.49 -14.10
N VAL A 317 5.85 -33.67 -14.30
CA VAL A 317 6.96 -34.02 -15.19
C VAL A 317 7.66 -35.23 -14.57
N LYS A 318 7.40 -36.41 -15.12
CA LYS A 318 8.15 -37.62 -14.84
C LYS A 318 9.61 -37.36 -15.21
N SER A 319 10.51 -37.68 -14.29
CA SER A 319 11.96 -37.57 -14.44
C SER A 319 12.45 -38.27 -15.72
N PRO A 320 13.45 -37.71 -16.43
CA PRO A 320 14.08 -38.41 -17.55
C PRO A 320 14.83 -39.67 -17.07
N PRO A 321 14.96 -40.72 -17.91
CA PRO A 321 15.65 -41.93 -17.53
C PRO A 321 17.16 -41.72 -17.39
N LEU A 322 17.72 -42.43 -16.41
CA LEU A 322 19.14 -42.52 -16.09
C LEU A 322 19.95 -43.04 -17.29
N LEU A 323 21.00 -42.32 -17.66
CA LEU A 323 22.08 -42.85 -18.49
C LEU A 323 23.37 -42.89 -17.68
N ASP A 324 24.02 -44.03 -17.79
CA ASP A 324 25.16 -44.56 -17.06
C ASP A 324 26.40 -43.65 -17.09
N SER A 325 27.13 -43.60 -15.99
CA SER A 325 28.47 -43.01 -15.90
C SER A 325 29.55 -44.10 -15.96
N PRO A 326 30.78 -43.74 -16.36
CA PRO A 326 31.92 -44.16 -15.53
C PRO A 326 32.88 -42.99 -15.25
N ASP A 327 32.91 -42.58 -13.97
CA ASP A 327 34.03 -42.46 -13.00
C ASP A 327 35.40 -41.83 -13.40
N PRO A 328 36.33 -41.54 -12.46
CA PRO A 328 36.29 -40.87 -11.14
C PRO A 328 37.32 -39.71 -11.07
N SER A 329 37.03 -38.63 -10.32
CA SER A 329 38.05 -37.99 -9.47
C SER A 329 37.44 -37.01 -8.47
N ARG A 330 37.58 -37.36 -7.17
CA ARG A 330 37.73 -36.55 -5.93
C ARG A 330 36.80 -35.33 -5.75
N GLU A 331 36.20 -35.03 -4.61
CA GLU A 331 36.23 -35.53 -3.23
C GLU A 331 35.02 -34.86 -2.51
N GLN A 332 34.40 -35.65 -1.62
CA GLN A 332 33.50 -35.34 -0.50
C GLN A 332 32.77 -33.99 -0.35
N VAL A 333 31.44 -34.14 -0.34
CA VAL A 333 30.41 -33.23 0.18
C VAL A 333 30.69 -32.82 1.62
N VAL A 334 30.72 -31.50 1.87
CA VAL A 334 30.39 -30.91 3.18
C VAL A 334 29.14 -30.06 2.99
N LYS A 335 28.07 -30.45 3.71
CA LYS A 335 26.82 -29.69 3.86
C LYS A 335 27.11 -28.28 4.36
N LEU A 336 26.63 -27.27 3.64
CA LEU A 336 26.37 -25.94 4.18
C LEU A 336 24.92 -25.53 3.90
N SER A 337 24.06 -25.99 4.80
CA SER A 337 22.89 -25.23 5.20
C SER A 337 23.32 -23.92 5.86
N THR A 338 22.45 -22.92 5.78
CA THR A 338 22.49 -21.59 6.42
C THR A 338 23.40 -20.51 5.83
N LYS A 339 22.76 -19.34 5.62
CA LYS A 339 23.27 -17.97 5.40
C LYS A 339 23.40 -17.50 3.94
N LEU A 340 22.32 -16.90 3.44
CA LEU A 340 22.39 -15.80 2.47
C LEU A 340 21.42 -14.69 2.90
N SER A 341 21.88 -13.88 3.85
CA SER A 341 21.35 -12.55 4.15
C SER A 341 22.49 -11.55 3.98
N SER A 342 22.86 -11.26 2.73
CA SER A 342 23.72 -10.13 2.34
C SER A 342 23.97 -10.15 0.83
N VAL A 343 23.28 -9.29 0.09
CA VAL A 343 23.75 -8.90 -1.24
C VAL A 343 24.56 -7.62 -1.05
N SER A 344 25.88 -7.73 -1.12
CA SER A 344 26.80 -6.59 -1.19
C SER A 344 26.77 -5.98 -2.58
N LEU A 345 26.46 -4.69 -2.68
CA LEU A 345 26.65 -3.89 -3.89
C LEU A 345 27.97 -3.12 -3.77
N ARG A 346 28.85 -3.30 -4.77
CA ARG A 346 30.16 -2.63 -4.85
C ARG A 346 29.95 -1.13 -5.04
N GLY A 347 30.67 -0.34 -4.25
CA GLY A 347 30.74 1.11 -4.38
C GLY A 347 31.50 1.54 -5.63
N LEU A 348 30.99 2.57 -6.31
CA LEU A 348 31.74 3.33 -7.31
C LEU A 348 31.94 4.74 -6.77
N SER A 349 33.22 5.08 -6.62
CA SER A 349 33.74 6.39 -6.22
C SER A 349 33.51 7.45 -7.31
N SER A 350 33.32 8.68 -6.83
CA SER A 350 33.00 9.91 -7.55
C SER A 350 34.00 10.30 -8.66
N SER A 351 33.46 10.74 -9.80
CA SER A 351 34.10 11.75 -10.67
C SER A 351 33.04 12.65 -11.33
N ASN A 352 33.30 13.96 -11.29
CA ASN A 352 32.50 15.01 -11.90
C ASN A 352 32.47 14.89 -13.43
N SER A 353 31.29 14.87 -14.03
CA SER A 353 30.99 15.61 -15.28
C SER A 353 29.48 15.67 -15.50
N ALA A 354 29.01 16.86 -15.86
CA ALA A 354 27.62 17.16 -16.11
C ALA A 354 27.24 16.74 -17.54
N SER A 355 26.40 15.71 -17.67
CA SER A 355 25.44 15.49 -18.75
C SER A 355 24.80 14.10 -18.59
N ASP A 356 23.48 14.05 -18.73
CA ASP A 356 22.64 12.86 -18.91
C ASP A 356 22.50 11.88 -17.74
N ILE A 357 21.69 12.27 -16.73
CA ILE A 357 20.98 11.32 -15.88
C ILE A 357 19.70 10.92 -16.62
N SER A 358 19.80 9.89 -17.46
CA SER A 358 18.65 9.10 -17.88
C SER A 358 18.45 8.00 -16.83
N GLY A 359 17.65 8.30 -15.82
CA GLY A 359 17.30 7.39 -14.72
C GLY A 359 15.78 7.33 -14.57
N ASN A 360 15.20 6.24 -15.05
CA ASN A 360 13.77 6.07 -15.35
C ASN A 360 12.87 5.83 -14.11
N ASP A 361 13.13 6.51 -12.99
CA ASP A 361 12.44 6.29 -11.70
C ASP A 361 11.40 7.35 -11.33
N PHE A 362 10.90 8.12 -12.31
CA PHE A 362 9.82 9.09 -12.09
C PHE A 362 8.45 8.49 -12.43
N HIS A 363 7.48 8.65 -11.53
CA HIS A 363 6.07 8.37 -11.82
C HIS A 363 5.44 9.64 -12.39
N GLY A 364 5.19 9.66 -13.69
CA GLY A 364 4.48 10.75 -14.37
C GLY A 364 3.01 10.77 -13.97
N ASN A 365 2.46 11.96 -13.67
CA ASN A 365 1.05 12.10 -13.34
C ASN A 365 0.22 12.51 -14.55
N TYR A 366 -0.53 11.56 -15.12
CA TYR A 366 -1.40 11.82 -16.27
C TYR A 366 -2.60 12.74 -15.95
N ALA A 367 -2.93 12.95 -14.66
CA ALA A 367 -3.97 13.90 -14.27
C ALA A 367 -3.49 15.37 -14.36
N PHE A 368 -2.20 15.61 -14.59
CA PHE A 368 -1.61 16.94 -14.75
C PHE A 368 -1.90 17.55 -16.14
N GLU A 369 -2.09 16.72 -17.16
CA GLU A 369 -2.38 17.14 -18.53
C GLU A 369 -3.84 17.60 -18.64
N GLY A 370 -4.06 18.89 -18.40
CA GLY A 370 -5.39 19.52 -18.50
C GLY A 370 -5.66 20.67 -17.54
N ILE A 371 -4.68 21.13 -16.77
CA ILE A 371 -4.80 22.34 -15.95
C ILE A 371 -5.03 23.53 -16.90
N GLY A 372 -6.23 24.11 -16.87
CA GLY A 372 -6.52 25.40 -17.50
C GLY A 372 -6.08 26.56 -16.61
N ASP A 373 -6.03 27.78 -17.15
CA ASP A 373 -5.74 28.99 -16.35
C ASP A 373 -6.74 29.16 -15.17
N ASP A 374 -7.91 28.53 -15.22
CA ASP A 374 -8.95 28.55 -14.17
C ASP A 374 -8.62 27.68 -12.94
N ASP A 375 -7.65 26.76 -13.04
CA ASP A 375 -7.24 25.84 -11.98
C ASP A 375 -5.99 26.34 -11.19
N LEU A 376 -5.50 27.56 -11.50
CA LEU A 376 -4.22 28.11 -11.01
C LEU A 376 -4.28 28.88 -9.70
#